data_AF-A0A0C2CGP4-F1
#
_entry.id   AF-A0A0C2CGP4-F1
#
_cell.length_a   1.000
_cell.length_b   1.000
_cell.length_c   1.000
_cell.angle_alpha   90.00
_cell.angle_beta   90.00
_cell.angle_gamma   90.00
#
_symmetry.space_group_name_H-M   'P 1'
#
loop_
_entity.id
_entity.type
_entity.pdbx_description
1 polymer ?
#
loop_
_entity_poly.entity_id
_entity_poly.type
_entity_poly.pdbx_seq_one_letter_code
_entity_poly.pdbx_strand_id
1 'polypeptide(L)'
;MCLAPGNHTEGNKATTRIFRVAVWEEKSDLDRQDNAETRLFARHRMFADRRRRNLYSLRNISLISSRYSLEPTLKSIRILKDTVELSFLEELRPGQFLLTIGEYNGRLSNASTGVIQRNLTLFTTHLQPHFARELLPCVDHPSVKAAFRLTVIHPTNTVAESNTIANDVFVVDPQWQKTVFAPTPSLPAYLIAFSVMPDTYKQVGNFLPKRQC
;
A
#
# COMPACT_ATOMS: atom_id res chain seq x y z
N MET A 1 -9.99 1.54 -48.14
CA MET A 1 -11.36 1.01 -48.02
C MET A 1 -11.63 0.88 -46.53
N CYS A 2 -12.53 1.72 -46.04
CA CYS A 2 -12.94 1.88 -44.65
C CYS A 2 -13.57 0.61 -44.11
N LEU A 3 -13.41 0.32 -42.81
CA LEU A 3 -14.52 -0.05 -41.92
C LEU A 3 -14.18 0.28 -40.45
N ALA A 4 -15.06 1.06 -39.84
CA ALA A 4 -15.34 1.18 -38.41
C ALA A 4 -16.89 1.28 -38.30
N PRO A 5 -17.55 1.23 -37.12
CA PRO A 5 -17.10 0.79 -35.80
C PRO A 5 -18.07 -0.24 -35.14
N GLY A 6 -17.57 -0.98 -34.13
CA GLY A 6 -18.41 -1.76 -33.21
C GLY A 6 -18.34 -1.15 -31.82
N ASN A 7 -19.45 -0.57 -31.36
CA ASN A 7 -19.62 -0.02 -30.02
C ASN A 7 -19.66 -1.14 -28.97
N HIS A 8 -18.70 -1.17 -28.05
CA HIS A 8 -18.90 -1.70 -26.72
C HIS A 8 -18.37 -0.71 -25.69
N THR A 9 -19.31 -0.15 -24.92
CA THR A 9 -19.07 0.68 -23.74
C THR A 9 -18.42 -0.16 -22.65
N GLU A 10 -17.09 -0.21 -22.60
CA GLU A 10 -16.38 -0.68 -21.42
C GLU A 10 -16.16 0.48 -20.45
N GLY A 11 -16.80 0.34 -19.29
CA GLY A 11 -16.71 1.26 -18.18
C GLY A 11 -15.25 1.54 -17.81
N ASN A 12 -14.96 2.84 -17.71
CA ASN A 12 -13.68 3.43 -17.38
C ASN A 12 -13.16 2.92 -16.03
N LYS A 13 -12.47 1.77 -16.02
CA LYS A 13 -11.77 1.25 -14.85
C LYS A 13 -10.44 2.00 -14.74
N ALA A 14 -10.48 3.16 -14.07
CA ALA A 14 -9.28 3.83 -13.60
C ALA A 14 -8.49 2.87 -12.70
N THR A 15 -7.55 2.15 -13.30
CA THR A 15 -6.75 1.13 -12.61
C THR A 15 -5.51 1.84 -12.09
N THR A 16 -5.65 2.57 -10.98
CA THR A 16 -4.49 3.07 -10.23
C THR A 16 -3.76 1.86 -9.66
N ARG A 17 -2.68 1.46 -10.31
CA ARG A 17 -1.83 0.36 -9.83
C ARG A 17 -0.86 0.93 -8.80
N ILE A 18 -1.23 0.85 -7.53
CA ILE A 18 -0.34 1.20 -6.42
C ILE A 18 0.59 -0.01 -6.22
N PHE A 19 1.85 0.12 -6.63
CA PHE A 19 2.86 -0.91 -6.42
C PHE A 19 3.90 -0.46 -5.41
N ARG A 20 4.24 -1.40 -4.51
CA ARG A 20 5.24 -1.37 -3.45
C ARG A 20 4.90 -0.52 -2.24
N VAL A 21 4.42 -1.22 -1.22
CA VAL A 21 4.75 -0.91 0.17
C VAL A 21 5.10 -2.22 0.88
N ALA A 22 6.38 -2.48 1.09
CA ALA A 22 6.84 -3.40 2.11
C ALA A 22 8.27 -3.02 2.51
N VAL A 23 8.41 -2.42 3.70
CA VAL A 23 9.62 -2.55 4.50
C VAL A 23 9.13 -2.92 5.88
N TRP A 24 9.44 -4.15 6.30
CA TRP A 24 9.30 -4.55 7.69
C TRP A 24 10.68 -4.50 8.32
N GLU A 25 10.86 -3.64 9.31
CA GLU A 25 12.05 -3.56 10.15
C GLU A 25 11.60 -3.84 11.58
N GLU A 26 11.94 -5.01 12.10
CA GLU A 26 11.74 -5.34 13.51
C GLU A 26 12.72 -4.49 14.33
N LYS A 27 12.21 -3.47 15.03
CA LYS A 27 12.96 -2.87 16.13
C LYS A 27 12.83 -3.78 17.35
N SER A 28 13.98 -4.31 17.76
CA SER A 28 14.23 -5.25 18.84
C SER A 28 14.00 -4.70 20.26
N ASP A 29 13.01 -3.82 20.47
CA ASP A 29 12.84 -3.13 21.77
C ASP A 29 11.50 -3.47 22.46
N LEU A 30 10.90 -4.63 22.16
CA LEU A 30 9.72 -5.16 22.89
C LEU A 30 10.07 -6.42 23.67
N ASP A 31 11.13 -6.35 24.48
CA ASP A 31 11.31 -7.26 25.61
C ASP A 31 10.46 -6.79 26.80
N ARG A 32 9.58 -7.69 27.27
CA ARG A 32 8.72 -7.63 28.48
C ARG A 32 7.25 -7.17 28.30
N GLN A 33 6.49 -7.87 27.47
CA GLN A 33 5.11 -8.23 27.84
C GLN A 33 4.66 -9.50 27.10
N ASP A 34 4.69 -10.64 27.80
CA ASP A 34 4.07 -11.91 27.37
C ASP A 34 2.55 -11.76 27.48
N ASN A 35 1.94 -11.17 26.45
CA ASN A 35 0.48 -11.10 26.30
C ASN A 35 0.03 -12.04 25.19
N ALA A 36 -1.20 -12.55 25.29
CA ALA A 36 -1.84 -13.38 24.26
C ALA A 36 -1.88 -12.71 22.88
N GLU A 37 -1.82 -11.37 22.82
CA GLU A 37 -1.66 -10.59 21.59
C GLU A 37 -0.28 -10.77 20.96
N THR A 38 0.80 -10.81 21.75
CA THR A 38 2.17 -11.11 21.30
C THR A 38 2.25 -12.47 20.61
N ARG A 39 1.52 -13.47 21.14
CA ARG A 39 1.36 -14.80 20.52
C ARG A 39 0.49 -14.79 19.26
N LEU A 40 -0.39 -13.81 19.10
CA LEU A 40 -1.18 -13.61 17.88
C LEU A 40 -0.30 -13.18 16.71
N PHE A 41 0.74 -12.38 16.99
CA PHE A 41 1.76 -11.95 16.02
C PHE A 41 2.78 -13.05 15.67
N ALA A 42 2.93 -14.08 16.50
CA ALA A 42 3.75 -15.26 16.19
C ALA A 42 3.15 -16.13 15.06
N ARG A 43 1.88 -15.92 14.71
CA ARG A 43 1.29 -16.44 13.46
C ARG A 43 1.35 -15.32 12.42
N HIS A 44 2.06 -15.57 11.32
CA HIS A 44 2.26 -14.67 10.17
C HIS A 44 0.94 -14.25 9.49
N ARG A 45 0.19 -13.39 10.18
CA ARG A 45 -1.12 -12.88 9.79
C ARG A 45 -1.01 -11.42 9.43
N MET A 46 -1.29 -11.11 8.18
CA MET A 46 -1.56 -9.74 7.74
C MET A 46 -3.06 -9.49 7.82
N PHE A 47 -3.48 -8.23 7.91
CA PHE A 47 -4.91 -7.91 7.92
C PHE A 47 -5.40 -7.58 6.49
N ALA A 48 -6.61 -8.03 6.13
CA ALA A 48 -7.30 -7.74 4.87
C ALA A 48 -8.81 -7.98 5.01
N ASP A 49 -9.69 -7.02 4.67
CA ASP A 49 -11.16 -7.12 4.87
C ASP A 49 -11.90 -7.91 3.75
N ARG A 50 -12.90 -8.72 4.13
CA ARG A 50 -13.85 -9.51 3.30
C ARG A 50 -15.26 -8.96 3.34
N ARG A 51 -15.69 -8.23 4.38
CA ARG A 51 -17.03 -7.58 4.36
C ARG A 51 -17.08 -6.58 3.20
N ARG A 52 -15.92 -6.04 2.84
CA ARG A 52 -15.63 -5.37 1.58
C ARG A 52 -14.37 -6.01 1.00
N ARG A 53 -14.49 -6.95 0.05
CA ARG A 53 -13.34 -7.60 -0.64
C ARG A 53 -12.48 -6.55 -1.34
N ASN A 54 -11.64 -5.85 -0.59
CA ASN A 54 -10.90 -4.72 -1.11
C ASN A 54 -9.55 -5.19 -1.64
N LEU A 55 -8.87 -6.13 -0.96
CA LEU A 55 -7.62 -6.73 -1.42
C LEU A 55 -7.83 -8.14 -1.98
N TYR A 56 -7.49 -8.34 -3.26
CA TYR A 56 -7.59 -9.63 -3.94
C TYR A 56 -6.49 -9.82 -4.99
N SER A 57 -6.35 -11.05 -5.47
CA SER A 57 -5.34 -11.44 -6.47
C SER A 57 -3.90 -11.13 -6.05
N LEU A 58 -3.55 -11.46 -4.80
CA LEU A 58 -2.17 -11.40 -4.32
C LEU A 58 -1.29 -12.31 -5.17
N ARG A 59 -0.27 -11.76 -5.82
CA ARG A 59 0.68 -12.48 -6.68
C ARG A 59 2.11 -12.07 -6.40
N ASN A 60 3.04 -12.90 -6.89
CA ASN A 60 4.49 -12.71 -6.75
C ASN A 60 4.87 -12.52 -5.28
N ILE A 61 4.43 -13.46 -4.44
CA ILE A 61 4.75 -13.45 -3.02
C ILE A 61 6.07 -14.19 -2.80
N SER A 62 7.02 -13.54 -2.16
CA SER A 62 8.28 -14.15 -1.73
C SER A 62 8.64 -13.70 -0.33
N LEU A 63 9.38 -14.54 0.37
CA LEU A 63 9.94 -14.22 1.67
C LEU A 63 11.44 -14.51 1.61
N ILE A 64 12.25 -13.48 1.86
CA ILE A 64 13.72 -13.60 1.83
C ILE A 64 14.23 -13.36 3.25
N SER A 65 15.13 -14.21 3.72
CA SER A 65 15.82 -13.97 4.99
C SER A 65 17.06 -13.12 4.76
N SER A 66 17.28 -12.13 5.63
CA SER A 66 18.52 -11.35 5.62
C SER A 66 19.76 -12.16 6.06
N ARG A 67 19.56 -13.26 6.79
CA ARG A 67 20.64 -14.01 7.46
C ARG A 67 20.91 -15.39 6.90
N TYR A 68 19.94 -15.98 6.20
CA TYR A 68 20.03 -17.36 5.73
C TYR A 68 19.98 -17.41 4.21
N SER A 69 20.83 -18.26 3.63
CA SER A 69 20.86 -18.54 2.19
C SER A 69 19.66 -19.36 1.71
N LEU A 70 18.99 -20.08 2.62
CA LEU A 70 17.78 -20.84 2.31
C LEU A 70 16.55 -19.93 2.44
N GLU A 71 15.90 -19.64 1.32
CA GLU A 71 14.68 -18.85 1.30
C GLU A 71 13.47 -19.70 1.74
N PRO A 72 12.66 -19.23 2.72
CA PRO A 72 11.47 -19.95 3.11
C PRO A 72 10.49 -20.12 1.95
N THR A 73 10.09 -21.36 1.68
CA THR A 73 9.15 -21.65 0.60
C THR A 73 7.71 -21.50 1.09
N LEU A 74 6.94 -20.66 0.40
CA LEU A 74 5.51 -20.46 0.66
C LEU A 74 4.73 -21.73 0.30
N LYS A 75 4.03 -22.30 1.29
CA LYS A 75 3.18 -23.50 1.15
C LYS A 75 1.78 -23.14 0.68
N SER A 76 1.15 -22.16 1.32
CA SER A 76 -0.21 -21.75 0.99
C SER A 76 -0.53 -20.34 1.48
N ILE A 77 -1.53 -19.73 0.83
CA ILE A 77 -2.10 -18.44 1.19
C ILE A 77 -3.57 -18.66 1.51
N ARG A 78 -4.03 -18.23 2.68
CA ARG A 78 -5.46 -18.20 3.01
C ARG A 78 -5.91 -16.78 3.23
N ILE A 79 -6.80 -16.30 2.36
CA ILE A 79 -7.48 -15.02 2.54
C ILE A 79 -8.72 -15.26 3.39
N LEU A 80 -8.62 -14.90 4.66
CA LEU A 80 -9.69 -14.96 5.65
C LEU A 80 -10.49 -13.67 5.63
N LYS A 81 -11.37 -13.51 6.64
CA LYS A 81 -12.30 -12.38 6.69
C LYS A 81 -11.59 -11.05 6.83
N ASP A 82 -10.76 -10.92 7.85
CA ASP A 82 -10.09 -9.65 8.15
C ASP A 82 -8.56 -9.81 8.09
N THR A 83 -8.09 -10.96 7.57
CA THR A 83 -6.68 -11.35 7.55
C THR A 83 -6.27 -12.17 6.32
N VAL A 84 -4.98 -12.10 5.97
CA VAL A 84 -4.27 -13.01 5.07
C VAL A 84 -3.30 -13.83 5.91
N GLU A 85 -3.42 -15.15 5.84
CA GLU A 85 -2.48 -16.09 6.44
C GLU A 85 -1.52 -16.61 5.38
N LEU A 86 -0.22 -16.44 5.64
CA LEU A 86 0.85 -17.04 4.85
C LEU A 86 1.39 -18.26 5.62
N SER A 87 1.31 -19.43 5.01
CA SER A 87 1.87 -20.66 5.57
C SER A 87 3.11 -21.04 4.76
N PHE A 88 4.19 -21.39 5.45
CA PHE A 88 5.45 -21.81 4.85
C PHE A 88 5.63 -23.33 5.02
N LEU A 89 6.47 -23.94 4.18
CA LEU A 89 6.76 -25.39 4.27
C LEU A 89 7.50 -25.72 5.57
N GLU A 90 8.42 -24.84 5.96
CA GLU A 90 9.21 -24.95 7.18
C GLU A 90 8.80 -23.86 8.18
N GLU A 91 9.03 -24.12 9.46
CA GLU A 91 8.84 -23.11 10.50
C GLU A 91 9.88 -21.98 10.36
N LEU A 92 9.40 -20.74 10.42
CA LEU A 92 10.26 -19.57 10.35
C LEU A 92 11.00 -19.40 11.67
N ARG A 93 12.33 -19.49 11.63
CA ARG A 93 13.19 -19.19 12.77
C ARG A 93 13.16 -17.68 13.09
N PRO A 94 13.34 -17.28 14.36
CA PRO A 94 13.44 -15.85 14.71
C PRO A 94 14.50 -15.12 13.87
N GLY A 95 14.15 -13.93 13.39
CA GLY A 95 15.04 -13.10 12.58
C GLY A 95 14.31 -12.13 11.66
N GLN A 96 15.10 -11.38 10.88
CA GLN A 96 14.58 -10.38 9.94
C GLN A 96 14.30 -10.97 8.56
N PHE A 97 13.09 -10.74 8.08
CA PHE A 97 12.62 -11.20 6.78
C PHE A 97 12.08 -10.05 5.95
N LEU A 98 12.32 -10.11 4.65
CA LEU A 98 11.66 -9.26 3.67
C LEU A 98 10.53 -10.05 3.01
N LEU A 99 9.29 -9.75 3.41
CA LEU A 99 8.12 -10.21 2.68
C LEU A 99 7.85 -9.27 1.50
N THR A 100 7.83 -9.82 0.30
CA THR A 100 7.39 -9.12 -0.90
C THR A 100 6.04 -9.66 -1.32
N ILE A 101 5.08 -8.76 -1.58
CA ILE A 101 3.84 -9.06 -2.30
C ILE A 101 3.89 -8.19 -3.55
N GLY A 102 4.24 -8.80 -4.69
CA GLY A 102 4.54 -8.04 -5.91
C GLY A 102 3.31 -7.38 -6.53
N GLU A 103 2.15 -8.05 -6.50
CA GLU A 103 0.91 -7.50 -7.02
C GLU A 103 -0.28 -7.79 -6.12
N TYR A 104 -1.20 -6.84 -6.04
CA TYR A 104 -2.52 -7.00 -5.45
C TYR A 104 -3.46 -5.96 -6.05
N ASN A 105 -4.77 -6.22 -6.00
CA ASN A 105 -5.78 -5.26 -6.41
C ASN A 105 -6.52 -4.74 -5.20
N GLY A 106 -6.70 -3.42 -5.15
CA GLY A 106 -7.55 -2.68 -4.23
C GLY A 106 -8.92 -2.39 -4.83
N ARG A 107 -9.90 -2.02 -4.00
CA ARG A 107 -11.15 -1.43 -4.47
C ARG A 107 -11.16 0.06 -4.14
N LEU A 108 -11.52 0.87 -5.13
CA LEU A 108 -11.84 2.28 -4.96
C LEU A 108 -13.34 2.41 -4.69
N SER A 109 -13.72 3.26 -3.75
CA SER A 109 -15.13 3.43 -3.42
C SER A 109 -15.48 4.90 -3.20
N ASN A 110 -16.76 5.23 -3.30
CA ASN A 110 -17.26 6.53 -2.87
C ASN A 110 -17.59 6.55 -1.36
N ALA A 111 -17.06 5.62 -0.56
CA ALA A 111 -17.25 5.62 0.89
C ALA A 111 -16.54 6.81 1.57
N SER A 112 -16.66 6.92 2.89
CA SER A 112 -15.96 7.92 3.70
C SER A 112 -14.63 7.41 4.28
N THR A 113 -14.24 6.18 3.96
CA THR A 113 -13.04 5.49 4.50
C THR A 113 -12.35 4.66 3.41
N GLY A 114 -11.12 4.25 3.68
CA GLY A 114 -10.29 3.50 2.71
C GLY A 114 -9.74 4.42 1.63
N VAL A 115 -9.69 3.92 0.39
CA VAL A 115 -9.38 4.72 -0.79
C VAL A 115 -10.67 5.25 -1.39
N ILE A 116 -10.84 6.56 -1.25
CA ILE A 116 -12.05 7.30 -1.56
C ILE A 116 -11.91 7.93 -2.93
N GLN A 117 -12.92 7.75 -3.77
CA GLN A 117 -13.12 8.48 -5.02
C GLN A 117 -14.21 9.54 -4.83
N ARG A 118 -13.94 10.75 -5.30
CA ARG A 118 -14.86 11.90 -5.32
C ARG A 118 -14.86 12.52 -6.71
N ASN A 119 -16.04 12.90 -7.19
CA ASN A 119 -16.23 13.58 -8.48
C ASN A 119 -15.54 12.89 -9.67
N LEU A 120 -15.37 11.57 -9.60
CA LEU A 120 -14.64 10.71 -10.55
C LEU A 120 -13.13 11.00 -10.71
N THR A 121 -12.66 12.20 -10.39
CA THR A 121 -11.31 12.68 -10.67
C THR A 121 -10.42 12.84 -9.44
N LEU A 122 -11.01 12.95 -8.25
CA LEU A 122 -10.28 13.05 -6.99
C LEU A 122 -10.23 11.68 -6.31
N PHE A 123 -9.02 11.24 -6.01
CA PHE A 123 -8.76 10.08 -5.16
C PHE A 123 -8.04 10.54 -3.91
N THR A 124 -8.45 10.03 -2.74
CA THR A 124 -7.82 10.36 -1.46
C THR A 124 -7.99 9.22 -0.47
N THR A 125 -7.16 9.16 0.55
CA THR A 125 -7.20 8.11 1.57
C THR A 125 -7.72 8.62 2.91
N HIS A 126 -8.59 7.86 3.54
CA HIS A 126 -8.93 8.02 4.96
C HIS A 126 -8.86 6.65 5.64
N LEU A 127 -7.73 6.36 6.29
CA LEU A 127 -7.41 5.00 6.75
C LEU A 127 -7.69 4.77 8.25
N GLN A 128 -8.10 5.81 8.99
CA GLN A 128 -8.39 5.70 10.42
C GLN A 128 -9.76 5.07 10.70
N PRO A 129 -9.89 4.20 11.73
CA PRO A 129 -8.80 3.67 12.56
C PRO A 129 -8.13 2.41 11.99
N HIS A 130 -8.85 1.62 11.18
CA HIS A 130 -8.44 0.27 10.75
C HIS A 130 -8.69 0.00 9.27
N PHE A 131 -8.65 1.04 8.43
CA PHE A 131 -8.90 0.92 6.99
C PHE A 131 -7.62 0.89 6.17
N ALA A 132 -6.43 0.91 6.78
CA ALA A 132 -5.17 0.73 6.06
C ALA A 132 -5.11 -0.63 5.33
N ARG A 133 -5.72 -1.66 5.93
CA ARG A 133 -5.90 -2.99 5.33
C ARG A 133 -6.77 -3.02 4.07
N GLU A 134 -7.47 -1.93 3.75
CA GLU A 134 -8.20 -1.79 2.48
C GLU A 134 -7.29 -1.31 1.35
N LEU A 135 -6.17 -0.64 1.70
CA LEU A 135 -5.21 -0.06 0.76
C LEU A 135 -4.04 -1.02 0.48
N LEU A 136 -3.50 -1.67 1.51
CA LEU A 136 -2.35 -2.58 1.38
C LEU A 136 -2.42 -3.74 2.38
N PRO A 137 -1.84 -4.92 2.07
CA PRO A 137 -1.65 -5.96 3.07
C PRO A 137 -0.66 -5.47 4.14
N CYS A 138 -1.14 -5.23 5.36
CA CYS A 138 -0.31 -4.68 6.43
C CYS A 138 -0.70 -5.20 7.81
N VAL A 139 0.17 -4.95 8.79
CA VAL A 139 -0.14 -5.09 10.22
C VAL A 139 -0.81 -3.80 10.68
N ASP A 140 -2.13 -3.80 10.72
CA ASP A 140 -2.96 -2.61 10.93
C ASP A 140 -3.29 -2.42 12.42
N HIS A 141 -2.25 -2.10 13.21
CA HIS A 141 -2.33 -1.90 14.65
C HIS A 141 -1.55 -0.63 15.07
N PRO A 142 -2.07 0.21 15.98
CA PRO A 142 -1.44 1.48 16.36
C PRO A 142 -0.06 1.37 17.00
N SER A 143 0.24 0.26 17.68
CA SER A 143 1.56 0.03 18.28
C SER A 143 2.63 -0.36 17.26
N VAL A 144 2.24 -0.78 16.04
CA VAL A 144 3.15 -1.23 15.00
C VAL A 144 3.42 -0.08 14.05
N LYS A 145 4.69 0.32 13.94
CA LYS A 145 5.12 1.46 13.12
C LYS A 145 6.20 1.05 12.14
N ALA A 146 6.15 1.62 10.94
CA ALA A 146 7.15 1.40 9.89
C ALA A 146 7.38 2.69 9.10
N ALA A 147 8.54 2.76 8.42
CA ALA A 147 8.79 3.80 7.42
C ALA A 147 8.21 3.36 6.08
N PHE A 148 7.46 4.24 5.42
CA PHE A 148 6.76 3.94 4.18
C PHE A 148 7.41 4.66 3.00
N ARG A 149 7.70 3.91 1.94
CA ARG A 149 8.17 4.46 0.66
C ARG A 149 7.03 4.35 -0.33
N LEU A 150 6.39 5.46 -0.66
CA LEU A 150 5.23 5.48 -1.54
C LEU A 150 5.64 5.85 -2.97
N THR A 151 5.09 5.13 -3.94
CA THR A 151 5.07 5.54 -5.34
C THR A 151 3.64 5.45 -5.83
N VAL A 152 3.15 6.52 -6.46
CA VAL A 152 1.79 6.58 -7.00
C VAL A 152 1.90 6.67 -8.52
N ILE A 153 1.24 5.76 -9.23
CA ILE A 153 1.09 5.82 -10.68
C ILE A 153 -0.29 6.42 -10.98
N HIS A 154 -0.33 7.54 -11.68
CA HIS A 154 -1.53 8.35 -11.91
C HIS A 154 -1.53 8.99 -13.32
N PRO A 155 -2.68 9.46 -13.82
CA PRO A 155 -2.75 10.07 -15.14
C PRO A 155 -1.86 11.32 -15.28
N THR A 156 -1.34 11.61 -16.46
CA THR A 156 -0.41 12.72 -16.72
C THR A 156 -0.97 14.11 -16.37
N ASN A 157 -2.27 14.34 -16.54
CA ASN A 157 -2.95 15.62 -16.23
C ASN A 157 -3.45 15.69 -14.77
N THR A 158 -2.74 15.04 -13.84
CA THR A 158 -3.08 15.01 -12.42
C THR A 158 -1.84 15.18 -11.56
N VAL A 159 -2.01 15.72 -10.37
CA VAL A 159 -0.98 15.84 -9.33
C VAL A 159 -1.23 14.80 -8.26
N ALA A 160 -0.16 14.18 -7.75
CA ALA A 160 -0.20 13.28 -6.60
C ALA A 160 0.49 13.93 -5.39
N GLU A 161 -0.17 13.87 -4.24
CA GLU A 161 0.33 14.37 -2.96
C GLU A 161 0.35 13.24 -1.93
N SER A 162 1.27 13.31 -0.95
CA SER A 162 1.39 12.31 0.12
C SER A 162 1.88 12.92 1.44
N ASN A 163 2.16 12.07 2.43
CA ASN A 163 2.71 12.48 3.74
C ASN A 163 4.05 13.22 3.62
N THR A 164 4.78 13.00 2.54
CA THR A 164 6.13 13.50 2.32
C THR A 164 6.23 14.16 0.95
N ILE A 165 7.32 14.92 0.76
CA ILE A 165 7.59 15.60 -0.51
C ILE A 165 7.80 14.60 -1.65
N ALA A 166 7.34 14.95 -2.84
CA ALA A 166 7.70 14.25 -4.07
C ALA A 166 9.19 14.47 -4.35
N ASN A 167 9.95 13.39 -4.50
CA ASN A 167 11.34 13.43 -4.90
C ASN A 167 11.46 13.57 -6.42
N ASP A 168 10.67 12.78 -7.15
CA ASP A 168 10.77 12.66 -8.60
C ASP A 168 9.41 12.35 -9.24
N VAL A 169 9.23 12.81 -10.48
CA VAL A 169 8.10 12.47 -11.35
C VAL A 169 8.65 11.93 -12.67
N PHE A 170 8.17 10.75 -13.08
CA PHE A 170 8.58 10.12 -14.32
C PHE A 170 7.37 9.79 -15.18
N VAL A 171 7.42 10.17 -16.46
CA VAL A 171 6.44 9.73 -17.45
C VAL A 171 6.61 8.22 -17.67
N VAL A 172 5.53 7.46 -17.52
CA VAL A 172 5.50 6.02 -17.81
C VAL A 172 5.11 5.81 -19.26
N ASP A 173 4.06 6.49 -19.70
CA ASP A 173 3.56 6.54 -21.08
C ASP A 173 2.75 7.85 -21.30
N PRO A 174 2.21 8.15 -22.49
CA PRO A 174 1.48 9.40 -22.74
C PRO A 174 0.27 9.64 -21.82
N GLN A 175 -0.32 8.59 -21.25
CA GLN A 175 -1.50 8.66 -20.38
C GLN A 175 -1.13 8.60 -18.89
N TRP A 176 -0.02 7.96 -18.53
CA TRP A 176 0.36 7.68 -17.15
C TRP A 176 1.74 8.21 -16.77
N GLN A 177 1.85 8.70 -15.55
CA GLN A 177 3.10 9.05 -14.89
C GLN A 177 3.19 8.42 -13.51
N LYS A 178 4.40 8.37 -12.95
CA LYS A 178 4.64 7.92 -11.58
C LYS A 178 5.30 9.02 -10.78
N THR A 179 4.79 9.28 -9.58
CA THR A 179 5.37 10.19 -8.59
C THR A 179 5.96 9.37 -7.45
N VAL A 180 7.24 9.58 -7.16
CA VAL A 180 8.00 8.90 -6.11
C VAL A 180 8.18 9.85 -4.94
N PHE A 181 7.74 9.45 -3.75
CA PHE A 181 7.81 10.28 -2.55
C PHE A 181 9.00 9.89 -1.66
N ALA A 182 9.49 10.85 -0.87
CA ALA A 182 10.48 10.57 0.15
C ALA A 182 9.95 9.56 1.20
N PRO A 183 10.80 8.74 1.83
CA PRO A 183 10.37 7.84 2.90
C PRO A 183 9.72 8.61 4.06
N THR A 184 8.60 8.11 4.59
CA THR A 184 7.99 8.68 5.79
C THR A 184 8.85 8.42 7.03
N PRO A 185 8.71 9.23 8.09
CA PRO A 185 9.07 8.78 9.44
C PRO A 185 8.31 7.50 9.82
N SER A 186 8.77 6.83 10.88
CA SER A 186 8.08 5.65 11.40
C SER A 186 6.69 6.02 11.92
N LEU A 187 5.64 5.49 11.28
CA LEU A 187 4.24 5.77 11.61
C LEU A 187 3.37 4.49 11.55
N PRO A 188 2.21 4.45 12.22
CA PRO A 188 1.22 3.39 12.04
C PRO A 188 0.57 3.44 10.65
N ALA A 189 0.21 2.29 10.08
CA ALA A 189 -0.30 2.19 8.71
C ALA A 189 -1.55 3.05 8.42
N TYR A 190 -2.41 3.29 9.41
CA TYR A 190 -3.60 4.14 9.25
C TYR A 190 -3.28 5.64 9.02
N LEU A 191 -2.04 6.07 9.21
CA LEU A 191 -1.59 7.45 8.93
C LEU A 191 -1.02 7.61 7.51
N ILE A 192 -0.90 6.52 6.73
CA ILE A 192 -0.55 6.63 5.31
C ILE A 192 -1.62 7.48 4.63
N ALA A 193 -1.17 8.53 3.95
CA ALA A 193 -2.03 9.45 3.23
C ALA A 193 -1.49 9.68 1.82
N PHE A 194 -2.38 9.61 0.83
CA PHE A 194 -2.11 10.17 -0.48
C PHE A 194 -3.38 10.70 -1.12
N SER A 195 -3.22 11.61 -2.07
CA SER A 195 -4.30 12.09 -2.93
C SER A 195 -3.83 12.22 -4.37
N VAL A 196 -4.72 11.95 -5.33
CA VAL A 196 -4.53 12.22 -6.75
C VAL A 196 -5.65 13.13 -7.18
N MET A 197 -5.32 14.28 -7.76
CA MET A 197 -6.28 15.31 -8.12
C MET A 197 -5.90 15.96 -9.47
N PRO A 198 -6.86 16.55 -10.20
CA PRO A 198 -6.55 17.35 -11.38
C PRO A 198 -5.49 18.43 -11.09
N ASP A 199 -4.65 18.72 -12.08
CA ASP A 199 -3.64 19.78 -12.02
C ASP A 199 -4.23 21.21 -11.88
N THR A 200 -5.53 21.36 -12.12
CA THR A 200 -6.27 22.60 -11.89
C THR A 200 -6.41 22.97 -10.41
N TYR A 201 -6.21 22.01 -9.49
CA TYR A 201 -6.15 22.30 -8.06
C TYR A 201 -4.87 23.07 -7.74
N LYS A 202 -5.02 24.34 -7.35
CA LYS A 202 -3.88 25.19 -7.01
C LYS A 202 -3.38 24.89 -5.61
N GLN A 203 -2.08 24.62 -5.49
CA GLN A 203 -1.40 24.69 -4.21
C GLN A 203 -1.47 26.14 -3.70
N VAL A 204 -2.02 26.32 -2.50
CA VAL A 204 -2.07 27.63 -1.83
C VAL A 204 -0.96 27.65 -0.78
N GLY A 205 0.18 28.26 -1.14
CA GLY A 205 1.30 28.51 -0.22
C GLY A 205 2.48 27.54 -0.35
N ASN A 206 3.69 28.10 -0.37
CA ASN A 206 4.95 27.37 -0.19
C ASN A 206 5.30 27.33 1.30
N PHE A 207 4.73 26.40 2.06
CA PHE A 207 5.14 26.17 3.45
C PHE A 207 6.27 25.14 3.53
N LEU A 208 7.43 25.52 2.99
CA LEU A 208 8.70 25.06 3.53
C LEU A 208 9.49 26.31 3.89
N PRO A 209 9.99 26.45 5.15
CA PRO A 209 11.01 27.44 5.41
C PRO A 209 12.18 27.09 4.50
N LYS A 210 12.59 28.03 3.64
CA LYS A 210 13.92 27.96 3.03
C LYS A 210 14.89 27.77 4.20
N ARG A 211 15.47 26.58 4.35
CA ARG A 211 16.71 26.46 5.11
C ARG A 211 17.72 27.25 4.30
N GLN A 212 17.90 28.51 4.67
CA GLN A 212 19.10 29.26 4.32
C GLN A 212 20.25 28.47 4.95
N CYS A 213 21.03 27.79 4.10
CA CYS A 213 22.41 27.47 4.42
C CYS A 213 23.24 28.74 4.28
#